data_AF-A0A7L4ZJS6-F1
#
_entry.id   AF-A0A7L4ZJS6-F1
#
_cell.length_a   1.000
_cell.length_b   1.000
_cell.length_c   1.000
_cell.angle_alpha   90.00
_cell.angle_beta   90.00
_cell.angle_gamma   90.00
#
_symmetry.space_group_name_H-M   'P 1'
#
loop_
_entity.id
_entity.type
_entity.pdbx_description
1 polymer ?
#
loop_
_entity_poly.entity_id
_entity_poly.type
_entity_poly.pdbx_seq_one_letter_code
_entity_poly.pdbx_strand_id
1 'polypeptide(L)' 'MILKEKKRKSFIDKDTLNQILKSLDEFEKNNFFLTPKLTLNSFAKDLDTNSKYLSIVINDYKSQTFKNYVNNLRIEYM' A
#
# COMPACT_ATOMS: atom_id res chain seq x y z
N MET A 1 -16.25 8.51 18.65
CA MET A 1 -15.00 8.10 18.00
C MET A 1 -15.23 7.82 16.50
N ILE A 2 -15.53 8.84 15.67
CA ILE A 2 -15.90 8.64 14.22
C ILE A 2 -15.18 9.64 13.27
N LEU A 3 -14.28 10.50 13.78
CA LEU A 3 -13.72 11.63 13.00
C LEU A 3 -12.40 11.34 12.23
N LYS A 4 -11.74 10.20 12.47
CA LYS A 4 -10.39 9.95 11.90
C LYS A 4 -10.40 9.38 10.47
N GLU A 5 -11.38 8.56 10.09
CA GLU A 5 -11.39 7.88 8.78
C GLU A 5 -11.83 8.78 7.63
N LYS A 6 -12.82 9.65 7.87
CA LYS A 6 -13.40 10.50 6.80
C LYS A 6 -12.46 11.62 6.33
N LYS A 7 -11.48 12.02 7.14
CA LYS A 7 -10.54 13.13 6.85
C LYS A 7 -9.38 12.74 5.93
N ARG A 8 -8.98 11.46 5.86
CA ARG A 8 -7.80 11.04 5.07
C ARG A 8 -8.09 10.92 3.58
N LYS A 9 -9.29 10.45 3.23
CA LYS A 9 -9.77 10.36 1.84
C LYS A 9 -9.86 11.70 1.11
N SER A 10 -9.88 12.84 1.81
CA SER A 10 -9.97 14.15 1.14
C SER A 10 -8.64 14.72 0.64
N PHE A 11 -7.50 14.08 0.94
CA PHE A 11 -6.17 14.57 0.52
C PHE A 11 -5.55 13.76 -0.62
N ILE A 12 -6.06 12.57 -0.91
CA ILE A 12 -5.61 11.73 -2.02
C ILE A 12 -6.70 11.82 -3.09
N ASP A 13 -6.35 12.32 -4.26
CA ASP A 13 -7.26 12.35 -5.39
C ASP A 13 -7.60 10.93 -5.85
N LYS A 14 -8.72 10.81 -6.59
CA LYS A 14 -9.23 9.49 -7.00
C LYS A 14 -8.27 8.77 -7.93
N ASP A 15 -7.57 9.48 -8.79
CA ASP A 15 -6.67 8.90 -9.78
C ASP A 15 -5.46 8.27 -9.10
N THR A 16 -4.82 8.99 -8.18
CA THR A 16 -3.72 8.49 -7.34
C THR A 16 -4.17 7.29 -6.51
N LEU A 17 -5.36 7.34 -5.91
CA LEU A 17 -5.90 6.21 -5.15
C LEU A 17 -6.07 4.97 -6.04
N ASN A 18 -6.68 5.14 -7.21
CA ASN A 18 -6.90 4.04 -8.16
C ASN A 18 -5.58 3.46 -8.66
N GLN A 19 -4.58 4.30 -8.92
CA GLN A 19 -3.24 3.88 -9.30
C GLN A 19 -2.60 3.02 -8.21
N ILE A 20 -2.60 3.48 -6.95
CA ILE A 20 -2.05 2.71 -5.82
C ILE A 20 -2.75 1.35 -5.70
N LEU A 21 -4.09 1.33 -5.77
CA LEU A 21 -4.86 0.08 -5.64
C LEU A 21 -4.55 -0.90 -6.79
N LYS A 22 -4.49 -0.40 -8.02
CA LYS A 22 -4.13 -1.22 -9.19
C LYS A 22 -2.72 -1.81 -9.04
N SER A 23 -1.76 -0.99 -8.62
CA SER A 23 -0.40 -1.48 -8.48
C SER A 23 -0.21 -2.40 -7.29
N LEU A 24 -1.02 -2.30 -6.23
CA LEU A 24 -1.06 -3.30 -5.15
C LEU A 24 -1.55 -4.66 -5.67
N ASP A 25 -2.57 -4.66 -6.53
CA ASP A 25 -3.08 -5.87 -7.18
C ASP A 25 -2.01 -6.51 -8.10
N GLU A 26 -1.33 -5.70 -8.91
CA GLU A 26 -0.20 -6.18 -9.73
C GLU A 26 0.97 -6.67 -8.87
N PHE A 27 1.25 -6.01 -7.75
CA PHE A 27 2.29 -6.38 -6.81
C PHE A 27 2.03 -7.74 -6.15
N GLU A 28 0.78 -8.01 -5.76
CA GLU A 28 0.36 -9.32 -5.24
C GLU A 28 0.43 -10.40 -6.33
N LYS A 29 -0.14 -10.15 -7.51
CA LYS A 29 -0.18 -11.11 -8.63
C LYS A 29 1.21 -11.52 -9.14
N ASN A 30 2.14 -10.58 -9.19
CA ASN A 30 3.50 -10.82 -9.69
C ASN A 30 4.48 -11.25 -8.59
N ASN A 31 4.00 -11.49 -7.37
CA ASN A 31 4.83 -11.86 -6.22
C ASN A 31 5.97 -10.85 -5.93
N PHE A 32 5.77 -9.57 -6.22
CA PHE A 32 6.77 -8.53 -5.97
C PHE A 32 7.03 -8.31 -4.47
N PHE A 33 6.17 -8.86 -3.60
CA PHE A 33 6.46 -8.95 -2.17
C PHE A 33 7.69 -9.80 -1.87
N LEU A 34 8.14 -10.68 -2.78
CA LEU A 34 9.39 -11.44 -2.63
C LEU A 34 10.65 -10.61 -2.92
N THR A 35 10.51 -9.38 -3.42
CA THR A 35 11.65 -8.51 -3.76
C THR A 35 12.54 -8.26 -2.53
N PRO A 36 13.86 -8.55 -2.63
CA PRO A 36 14.80 -8.27 -1.55
C PRO A 36 14.85 -6.78 -1.23
N LYS A 37 14.98 -6.43 0.04
CA LYS A 37 15.08 -5.04 0.51
C LYS A 37 13.89 -4.14 0.10
N LEU A 38 12.73 -4.73 -0.21
CA LEU A 38 11.51 -3.98 -0.46
C LEU A 38 11.16 -3.10 0.75
N THR A 39 10.98 -1.80 0.51
CA THR A 39 10.56 -0.83 1.52
C THR A 39 9.35 -0.04 1.04
N LEU A 40 8.63 0.58 1.97
CA LEU A 40 7.52 1.47 1.65
C LEU A 40 7.97 2.62 0.72
N ASN A 41 9.18 3.16 0.94
CA ASN A 41 9.71 4.26 0.14
C ASN A 41 10.11 3.82 -1.27
N SER A 42 10.73 2.64 -1.42
CA SER A 42 11.08 2.12 -2.74
C SER A 42 9.82 1.83 -3.53
N PHE A 43 8.84 1.16 -2.92
CA PHE A 43 7.60 0.85 -3.60
C PHE A 43 6.80 2.11 -3.94
N ALA A 44 6.70 3.08 -3.04
CA ALA A 44 6.04 4.35 -3.35
C ALA A 44 6.66 5.08 -4.56
N LYS A 45 8.00 5.04 -4.70
CA LYS A 45 8.67 5.61 -5.88
C LYS A 45 8.31 4.87 -7.16
N ASP A 46 8.24 3.53 -7.11
CA ASP A 46 7.86 2.71 -8.26
C ASP A 46 6.43 3.00 -8.72
N LEU A 47 5.56 3.42 -7.79
CA LEU A 47 4.17 3.79 -8.05
C LEU A 47 3.99 5.29 -8.38
N ASP A 48 5.07 6.04 -8.57
CA ASP A 48 5.06 7.50 -8.74
C ASP A 48 4.21 8.22 -7.66
N THR A 49 4.34 7.79 -6.41
CA THR A 49 3.63 8.36 -5.27
C THR A 49 4.58 8.57 -4.08
N ASN A 50 4.03 9.11 -2.98
CA ASN A 50 4.78 9.27 -1.73
C ASN A 50 4.43 8.17 -0.72
N SER A 51 5.39 7.86 0.15
CA SER A 51 5.22 6.81 1.17
C SER A 51 4.10 7.10 2.16
N LYS A 52 3.76 8.38 2.38
CA LYS A 52 2.63 8.77 3.22
C LYS A 52 1.31 8.32 2.60
N TYR A 53 1.10 8.54 1.30
CA TYR A 53 -0.12 8.15 0.59
C TYR A 53 -0.23 6.63 0.52
N LEU A 54 0.84 5.95 0.12
CA LEU A 54 0.88 4.49 0.10
C LEU A 54 0.60 3.90 1.50
N SER A 55 1.18 4.45 2.55
CA SER A 55 0.91 3.99 3.92
C SER A 55 -0.53 4.25 4.35
N ILE A 56 -1.13 5.38 3.98
CA ILE A 56 -2.55 5.66 4.27
C ILE A 56 -3.41 4.63 3.56
N VAL A 57 -3.21 4.40 2.26
CA VAL A 57 -4.01 3.44 1.48
C VAL A 57 -3.88 2.03 2.05
N ILE A 58 -2.67 1.56 2.34
CA ILE A 58 -2.48 0.20 2.88
C ILE A 58 -3.09 0.05 4.27
N ASN A 59 -2.92 1.04 5.16
CA ASN A 59 -3.55 0.98 6.48
C ASN A 59 -5.08 1.02 6.37
N ASP A 60 -5.64 1.79 5.44
CA ASP A 60 -7.09 1.97 5.31
C ASP A 60 -7.75 0.78 4.59
N TYR A 61 -7.08 0.11 3.64
CA TYR A 61 -7.64 -0.99 2.84
C TYR A 61 -7.24 -2.38 3.29
N LYS A 62 -6.03 -2.53 3.86
CA LYS A 62 -5.52 -3.82 4.36
C LYS A 62 -5.54 -3.89 5.89
N SER A 63 -5.90 -2.80 6.59
CA SER A 63 -5.94 -2.72 8.06
C SER A 63 -4.62 -3.10 8.73
N GLN A 64 -3.50 -2.89 8.04
CA GLN A 64 -2.17 -3.36 8.43
C GLN A 64 -1.10 -2.35 8.00
N THR A 65 0.04 -2.37 8.69
CA THR A 65 1.22 -1.61 8.24
C THR A 65 1.82 -2.25 6.99
N PHE A 66 2.53 -1.49 6.15
CA PHE A 66 3.20 -2.03 4.96
C PHE A 66 4.11 -3.22 5.27
N LYS A 67 4.87 -3.13 6.38
CA LYS A 67 5.75 -4.22 6.81
C LYS A 67 4.97 -5.49 7.12
N ASN A 68 3.86 -5.37 7.87
CA ASN A 68 3.03 -6.52 8.22
C ASN A 68 2.34 -7.10 6.98
N TYR A 69 1.81 -6.24 6.11
CA TYR A 69 1.19 -6.63 4.85
C TYR A 69 2.15 -7.46 3.97
N VAL A 70 3.37 -6.97 3.73
CA VAL A 70 4.39 -7.70 2.95
C VAL A 70 4.78 -9.02 3.63
N ASN A 71 4.94 -9.01 4.97
CA ASN A 71 5.29 -10.22 5.70
C ASN A 71 4.19 -11.29 5.65
N ASN A 72 2.92 -10.88 5.76
CA ASN A 72 1.79 -11.80 5.68
C ASN A 72 1.73 -12.47 4.30
N LEU A 73 1.88 -11.69 3.22
CA LEU A 73 1.96 -12.25 1.86
C LEU A 73 3.10 -13.26 1.70
N ARG A 74 4.27 -12.97 2.29
CA ARG A 74 5.42 -13.90 2.27
C ARG A 74 5.14 -15.19 3.03
N ILE A 75 4.45 -15.11 4.16
CA ILE A 75 4.06 -16.29 4.95
C ILE A 75 3.00 -17.11 4.21
N GLU A 76 2.00 -16.45 3.61
CA GLU A 76 0.93 -17.11 2.85
C GLU A 76 1.43 -17.78 1.57
N TYR A 77 2.53 -17.29 1.00
CA TYR A 77 3.16 -17.89 -0.18
C TYR A 77 4.00 -19.14 0.13
N MET A 78 4.45 -19.31 1.38
CA MET A 78 5.26 -20.46 1.83
C MET A 78 4.39 -21.67 2.18
#